data_AF-A0A920RIT8-F1
#
_entry.id   AF-A0A920RIT8-F1
#
_cell.length_a   1.000
_cell.length_b   1.000
_cell.length_c   1.000
_cell.angle_alpha   90.00
_cell.angle_beta   90.00
_cell.angle_gamma   90.00
#
_symmetry.space_group_name_H-M   'P 1'
#
loop_
_entity.id
_entity.type
_entity.pdbx_description
1 polymer ?
#
loop_
_entity_poly.entity_id
_entity_poly.type
_entity_poly.pdbx_seq_one_letter_code
_entity_poly.pdbx_strand_id
1 'polypeptide(L)'
;MTVAPENPLLQELVALGLQSDAEIDIGRAALLLARLDLPEVECEPYYAHLEDLCAAAVEGSSLVVGLRQVMYEANGYRGDSKTYDDGDNANLLRVIDRRKGLPVALGILCIHVARAWGSVMMALLFRLISC
;
A
#
# COMPACT_ATOMS: atom_id res chain seq x y z
N MET A 1 -5.16 36.95 7.06
CA MET A 1 -4.46 35.71 6.67
C MET A 1 -4.75 34.68 7.76
N THR A 2 -5.84 33.95 7.62
CA THR A 2 -6.21 32.87 8.55
C THR A 2 -5.28 31.71 8.28
N VAL A 3 -4.36 31.46 9.21
CA VAL A 3 -3.61 30.19 9.26
C VAL A 3 -4.68 29.09 9.32
N ALA A 4 -4.78 28.28 8.27
CA ALA A 4 -5.62 27.10 8.31
C ALA A 4 -5.22 26.28 9.55
N PRO A 5 -6.16 25.71 10.31
CA PRO A 5 -5.81 24.89 11.46
C PRO A 5 -4.79 23.84 10.98
N GLU A 6 -3.67 23.70 11.68
CA GLU A 6 -2.62 22.75 11.36
C GLU A 6 -3.26 21.37 11.18
N ASN A 7 -3.41 20.93 9.93
CA ASN A 7 -4.08 19.67 9.66
C ASN A 7 -3.11 18.56 10.10
N PRO A 8 -3.44 17.76 11.13
CA PRO A 8 -2.54 16.74 11.65
C PRO A 8 -2.14 15.72 10.58
N LEU A 9 -3.02 15.46 9.60
CA LEU A 9 -2.72 14.58 8.46
C LEU A 9 -1.65 15.17 7.54
N LEU A 10 -1.67 16.49 7.32
CA LEU A 10 -0.62 17.16 6.54
C LEU A 10 0.72 17.13 7.27
N GLN A 11 0.72 17.28 8.60
CA GLN A 11 1.95 17.15 9.40
C GLN A 11 2.53 15.73 9.30
N GLU A 12 1.69 14.70 9.39
CA GLU A 12 2.14 13.30 9.23
C GLU A 12 2.68 13.03 7.82
N LEU A 13 2.03 13.53 6.78
CA LEU A 13 2.51 13.41 5.40
C LEU A 13 3.84 14.12 5.17
N VAL A 14 4.02 15.31 5.75
CA VAL A 14 5.32 16.02 5.70
C VAL A 14 6.39 15.21 6.42
N ALA A 15 6.09 14.66 7.60
CA ALA A 15 7.04 13.82 8.33
C ALA A 15 7.44 12.57 7.55
N LEU A 16 6.50 11.92 6.85
CA LEU A 16 6.79 10.80 5.95
C LEU A 16 7.65 11.22 4.77
N GLY A 17 7.35 12.36 4.13
CA GLY A 17 8.08 12.86 2.97
C GLY A 17 9.52 13.30 3.26
N LEU A 18 9.90 13.44 4.53
CA LEU A 18 11.27 13.75 4.96
C LEU A 18 12.14 12.50 5.18
N GLN A 19 11.55 11.30 5.11
CA GLN A 19 12.29 10.05 5.23
C GLN A 19 13.02 9.71 3.92
N SER A 20 13.97 8.76 3.98
CA SER A 20 14.61 8.26 2.77
C SER A 20 13.63 7.39 1.95
N ASP A 21 13.79 7.36 0.63
CA ASP A 21 12.93 6.57 -0.28
C ASP A 21 12.78 5.08 0.13
N ALA A 22 13.81 4.53 0.76
CA ALA A 22 13.84 3.15 1.25
C ALA A 22 13.01 2.95 2.52
N GLU A 23 12.89 3.98 3.37
CA GLU A 23 12.20 3.94 4.65
C GLU A 23 10.75 4.39 4.56
N ILE A 24 10.39 5.18 3.54
CA ILE A 24 9.01 5.63 3.33
C ILE A 24 8.09 4.42 3.16
N ASP A 25 7.14 4.26 4.08
CA ASP A 25 6.02 3.35 3.88
C ASP A 25 5.05 3.94 2.85
N ILE A 26 5.22 3.53 1.60
CA ILE A 26 4.41 4.00 0.47
C ILE A 26 2.93 3.63 0.59
N GLY A 27 2.61 2.52 1.27
CA GLY A 27 1.23 2.09 1.49
C GLY A 27 0.54 3.01 2.50
N ARG A 28 1.22 3.27 3.62
CA ARG A 28 0.74 4.21 4.63
C ARG A 28 0.62 5.63 4.10
N ALA A 29 1.63 6.12 3.38
CA ALA A 29 1.60 7.45 2.77
C ALA A 29 0.41 7.60 1.80
N ALA A 30 0.13 6.59 0.98
CA ALA A 30 -0.99 6.62 0.05
C ALA A 30 -2.36 6.58 0.75
N LEU A 31 -2.50 5.87 1.87
CA LEU A 31 -3.73 5.89 2.69
C LEU A 31 -3.96 7.25 3.36
N LEU A 32 -2.90 7.88 3.87
CA LEU A 32 -2.99 9.23 4.43
C LEU A 32 -3.36 10.27 3.38
N LEU A 33 -2.79 10.18 2.17
CA LEU A 33 -3.19 11.02 1.04
C LEU A 33 -4.66 10.80 0.69
N ALA A 34 -5.10 9.56 0.59
CA ALA A 34 -6.50 9.22 0.31
C ALA A 34 -7.48 9.74 1.37
N ARG A 35 -7.07 9.79 2.63
CA ARG A 35 -7.86 10.36 3.73
C ARG A 35 -8.01 11.88 3.64
N LEU A 36 -7.12 12.60 2.95
CA LEU A 36 -7.31 14.03 2.72
C LEU A 36 -8.59 14.33 1.91
N ASP A 37 -8.95 13.41 1.00
CA ASP A 37 -10.20 13.50 0.22
C ASP A 37 -11.41 12.94 0.98
N LEU A 38 -11.19 12.08 1.98
CA LEU A 38 -12.20 11.36 2.76
C LEU A 38 -11.89 11.45 4.26
N PRO A 39 -11.95 12.65 4.87
CA PRO A 39 -11.45 12.89 6.24
C PRO A 39 -12.20 12.10 7.31
N GLU A 40 -13.47 11.75 7.06
CA GLU A 40 -14.30 10.94 7.94
C GLU A 40 -13.97 9.44 7.95
N VAL A 41 -13.11 8.96 7.05
CA VAL A 41 -12.74 7.54 6.97
C VAL A 41 -11.56 7.26 7.91
N GLU A 42 -11.70 6.23 8.73
CA GLU A 42 -10.61 5.74 9.59
C GLU A 42 -9.63 4.86 8.81
N CYS A 43 -8.33 5.11 8.94
CA CYS A 43 -7.29 4.37 8.21
C CYS A 43 -6.95 3.01 8.83
N GLU A 44 -7.17 2.80 10.13
CA GLU A 44 -6.77 1.58 10.85
C GLU A 44 -7.16 0.26 10.16
N PRO A 45 -8.41 0.09 9.68
CA PRO A 45 -8.81 -1.12 8.96
C PRO A 45 -8.01 -1.35 7.67
N TYR A 46 -7.59 -0.27 7.02
CA TYR A 46 -6.82 -0.31 5.78
C TYR A 46 -5.35 -0.62 6.06
N TYR A 47 -4.78 -0.12 7.16
CA TYR A 47 -3.45 -0.52 7.61
C TYR A 47 -3.41 -2.01 7.93
N ALA A 48 -4.41 -2.52 8.68
CA ALA A 48 -4.52 -3.96 8.94
C ALA A 48 -4.63 -4.77 7.63
N HIS A 49 -5.42 -4.31 6.66
CA HIS A 49 -5.51 -4.95 5.35
C HIS A 49 -4.15 -4.98 4.62
N LEU A 50 -3.33 -3.92 4.71
CA LEU A 50 -1.99 -3.91 4.13
C LEU A 50 -1.06 -4.92 4.83
N GLU A 51 -1.14 -5.04 6.15
CA GLU A 51 -0.41 -6.05 6.92
C GLU A 51 -0.82 -7.47 6.52
N ASP A 52 -2.12 -7.73 6.35
CA ASP A 52 -2.64 -9.02 5.88
C ASP A 52 -2.13 -9.38 4.48
N LEU A 53 -2.07 -8.40 3.56
CA LEU A 53 -1.49 -8.62 2.23
C LEU A 53 -0.01 -8.98 2.31
N CYS A 54 0.74 -8.33 3.21
CA CYS A 54 2.16 -8.63 3.44
C CYS A 54 2.35 -10.01 4.09
N ALA A 55 1.50 -10.40 5.04
CA ALA A 55 1.54 -11.69 5.69
C ALA A 55 1.18 -12.85 4.75
N ALA A 56 0.38 -12.59 3.72
CA ALA A 56 0.06 -13.56 2.68
C ALA A 56 1.21 -13.83 1.69
N ALA A 57 2.35 -13.12 1.81
CA ALA A 57 3.53 -13.39 0.99
C ALA A 57 4.10 -14.79 1.32
N VAL A 58 4.10 -15.68 0.32
CA VAL A 58 4.49 -17.09 0.50
C VAL A 58 5.94 -17.32 0.12
N GLU A 59 6.73 -17.79 1.08
CA GLU A 59 8.13 -18.14 0.89
C GLU A 59 8.36 -19.14 -0.27
N GLY A 60 9.43 -18.94 -1.04
CA GLY A 60 9.87 -19.86 -2.10
C GLY A 60 9.18 -19.71 -3.46
N SER A 61 8.11 -18.90 -3.57
CA SER A 61 7.57 -18.51 -4.88
C SER A 61 8.32 -17.31 -5.47
N SER A 62 8.39 -17.23 -6.80
CA SER A 62 8.95 -16.04 -7.46
C SER A 62 8.07 -14.83 -7.16
N LEU A 63 8.68 -13.65 -6.97
CA LEU A 63 7.97 -12.43 -6.62
C LEU A 63 6.75 -12.16 -7.52
N VAL A 64 6.88 -12.41 -8.82
CA VAL A 64 5.79 -12.22 -9.79
C VAL A 64 4.62 -13.18 -9.56
N VAL A 65 4.91 -14.47 -9.32
CA VAL A 65 3.87 -15.48 -9.07
C VAL A 65 3.16 -15.18 -7.75
N GLY A 66 3.94 -14.84 -6.73
CA GLY A 66 3.48 -14.47 -5.42
C GLY A 66 2.54 -13.26 -5.40
N LEU A 67 2.99 -12.15 -5.99
CA LEU A 67 2.17 -10.95 -6.14
C LEU A 67 0.89 -11.26 -6.94
N ARG A 68 0.99 -12.10 -7.98
CA ARG A 68 -0.20 -12.51 -8.75
C ARG A 68 -1.22 -13.22 -7.85
N GLN A 69 -0.77 -14.18 -7.05
CA GLN A 69 -1.61 -14.94 -6.12
C GLN A 69 -2.24 -14.04 -5.07
N VAL A 70 -1.44 -13.25 -4.35
CA VAL A 70 -1.92 -12.37 -3.27
C VAL A 70 -2.86 -11.31 -3.80
N MET A 71 -2.44 -10.54 -4.81
CA MET A 71 -3.20 -9.38 -5.28
C MET A 71 -4.41 -9.79 -6.10
N TYR A 72 -4.23 -10.68 -7.08
CA TYR A 72 -5.27 -10.94 -8.08
C TYR A 72 -6.13 -12.15 -7.74
N GLU A 73 -5.55 -13.24 -7.24
CA GLU A 73 -6.31 -14.47 -7.01
C GLU A 73 -7.00 -14.47 -5.65
N ALA A 74 -6.26 -14.21 -4.58
CA ALA A 74 -6.79 -14.22 -3.21
C ALA A 74 -7.63 -12.97 -2.89
N ASN A 75 -7.17 -11.79 -3.30
CA ASN A 75 -7.81 -10.52 -2.92
C ASN A 75 -8.62 -9.84 -4.03
N GLY A 76 -8.59 -10.38 -5.25
CA GLY A 76 -9.47 -9.94 -6.34
C GLY A 76 -9.16 -8.57 -6.94
N TYR A 77 -8.00 -7.96 -6.67
CA TYR A 77 -7.64 -6.65 -7.21
C TYR A 77 -7.59 -6.64 -8.74
N ARG A 78 -8.21 -5.66 -9.40
CA ARG A 78 -8.21 -5.54 -10.87
C ARG A 78 -8.06 -4.09 -11.33
N GLY A 79 -7.47 -3.90 -12.51
CA GLY A 79 -7.50 -2.60 -13.17
C GLY A 79 -8.93 -2.22 -13.58
N ASP A 80 -9.29 -0.94 -13.43
CA ASP A 80 -10.55 -0.41 -13.97
C ASP A 80 -10.28 0.40 -15.24
N SER A 81 -10.45 -0.25 -16.40
CA SER A 81 -10.34 0.41 -17.71
C SER A 81 -11.65 1.02 -18.19
N LYS A 82 -12.76 0.80 -17.49
CA LYS A 82 -14.09 1.27 -17.90
C LYS A 82 -14.40 2.66 -17.36
N THR A 83 -13.96 2.96 -16.14
CA THR A 83 -14.10 4.30 -15.53
C THR A 83 -12.74 4.94 -15.25
N TYR A 84 -11.80 4.82 -16.18
CA TYR A 84 -10.39 5.18 -15.97
C TYR A 84 -10.18 6.57 -15.33
N ASP A 85 -10.94 7.60 -15.76
CA ASP A 85 -10.80 8.97 -15.27
C ASP A 85 -11.55 9.26 -13.95
N ASP A 86 -12.15 8.25 -13.33
CA ASP A 86 -12.79 8.36 -12.03
C ASP A 86 -11.74 8.47 -10.91
N GLY A 87 -11.83 9.55 -10.12
CA GLY A 87 -10.93 9.81 -8.99
C GLY A 87 -10.93 8.69 -7.95
N ASP A 88 -12.04 7.94 -7.82
CA ASP A 88 -12.12 6.77 -6.94
C ASP A 88 -11.15 5.65 -7.36
N ASN A 89 -10.70 5.62 -8.61
CA ASN A 89 -9.70 4.65 -9.07
C ASN A 89 -8.26 5.05 -8.68
N ALA A 90 -8.04 6.29 -8.23
CA ALA A 90 -6.74 6.76 -7.73
C ALA A 90 -6.68 6.79 -6.19
N ASN A 91 -7.82 6.99 -5.52
CA ASN A 91 -7.91 7.05 -4.06
C ASN A 91 -7.76 5.65 -3.43
N LEU A 92 -6.67 5.43 -2.68
CA LEU A 92 -6.32 4.08 -2.21
C LEU A 92 -7.36 3.45 -1.27
N LEU A 93 -8.09 4.25 -0.48
CA LEU A 93 -9.19 3.76 0.36
C LEU A 93 -10.29 3.14 -0.53
N ARG A 94 -10.71 3.88 -1.57
CA ARG A 94 -11.70 3.42 -2.55
C ARG A 94 -11.22 2.22 -3.36
N VAL A 95 -9.94 2.20 -3.73
CA VAL A 95 -9.34 1.09 -4.48
C VAL A 95 -9.33 -0.18 -3.65
N ILE A 96 -9.01 -0.08 -2.36
CA ILE A 96 -9.11 -1.19 -1.41
C ILE A 96 -10.57 -1.64 -1.34
N ASP A 97 -11.52 -0.77 -1.01
CA ASP A 97 -12.94 -1.15 -0.87
C ASP A 97 -13.51 -1.86 -2.11
N ARG A 98 -13.23 -1.31 -3.29
CA ARG A 98 -13.76 -1.82 -4.56
C ARG A 98 -12.95 -2.96 -5.14
N ARG A 99 -11.74 -3.20 -4.62
CA ARG A 99 -10.69 -4.05 -5.22
C ARG A 99 -10.44 -3.69 -6.69
N LYS A 100 -10.58 -2.41 -7.03
CA LYS A 100 -10.49 -1.89 -8.41
C LYS A 100 -9.83 -0.52 -8.42
N GLY A 101 -8.89 -0.30 -9.33
CA GLY A 101 -8.20 0.98 -9.42
C GLY A 101 -7.35 1.16 -10.66
N LEU A 102 -6.70 2.31 -10.73
CA LEU A 102 -5.72 2.62 -11.75
C LEU A 102 -4.47 1.76 -11.57
N PRO A 103 -3.71 1.50 -12.65
CA PRO A 103 -2.44 0.79 -12.57
C PRO A 103 -1.47 1.40 -11.55
N VAL A 104 -1.49 2.72 -11.35
CA VAL A 104 -0.63 3.39 -10.36
C VAL A 104 -1.00 3.04 -8.92
N ALA A 105 -2.29 3.07 -8.57
CA ALA A 105 -2.76 2.73 -7.22
C ALA A 105 -2.53 1.24 -6.90
N LEU A 106 -2.80 0.37 -7.88
CA LEU A 106 -2.47 -1.06 -7.76
C LEU A 106 -0.96 -1.29 -7.67
N GLY A 107 -0.16 -0.49 -8.36
CA GLY A 107 1.29 -0.49 -8.29
C GLY A 107 1.80 -0.19 -6.88
N ILE A 108 1.20 0.77 -6.17
CA ILE A 108 1.52 1.08 -4.77
C ILE A 108 1.33 -0.16 -3.88
N LEU A 109 0.18 -0.85 -4.01
CA LEU A 109 -0.09 -2.08 -3.25
C LEU A 109 0.93 -3.17 -3.59
N CYS A 110 1.24 -3.37 -4.87
CA CYS A 110 2.25 -4.34 -5.31
C CYS A 110 3.63 -4.03 -4.74
N ILE A 111 4.08 -2.77 -4.75
CA ILE A 111 5.37 -2.36 -4.20
C ILE A 111 5.41 -2.58 -2.69
N HIS A 112 4.33 -2.22 -1.99
CA HIS A 112 4.23 -2.41 -0.54
C HIS A 112 4.37 -3.90 -0.17
N VAL A 113 3.63 -4.79 -0.83
CA VAL A 113 3.73 -6.25 -0.62
C VAL A 113 5.10 -6.79 -1.05
N ALA A 114 5.65 -6.32 -2.18
CA ALA A 114 6.96 -6.76 -2.67
C ALA A 114 8.10 -6.42 -1.69
N ARG A 115 8.02 -5.29 -0.99
CA ARG A 115 8.99 -4.89 0.03
C ARG A 115 8.99 -5.86 1.21
N ALA A 116 7.81 -6.27 1.69
CA ALA A 116 7.70 -7.31 2.72
C ALA A 116 8.33 -8.62 2.27
N TRP A 117 8.17 -8.97 1.00
CA TRP A 117 8.81 -10.14 0.40
C TRP A 117 10.35 -10.06 0.38
N GLY A 118 10.90 -8.88 0.05
CA GLY A 118 12.34 -8.62 0.11
C GLY A 118 12.90 -8.74 1.52
N SER A 119 12.15 -8.28 2.53
CA SER A 119 12.50 -8.45 3.94
C SER A 119 12.45 -9.91 4.38
N VAL A 120 11.45 -10.68 3.91
CA VAL A 120 11.39 -12.14 4.12
C VAL A 120 12.60 -12.82 3.50
N MET A 121 12.96 -12.48 2.25
CA MET A 121 14.15 -13.02 1.58
C MET A 121 15.45 -12.71 2.34
N MET A 122 15.61 -11.48 2.84
CA MET A 122 16.77 -11.07 3.63
C MET A 122 16.83 -11.80 4.98
N ALA A 123 15.69 -11.96 5.67
CA ALA A 123 15.60 -12.69 6.93
C ALA A 123 15.97 -14.17 6.76
N LEU A 124 15.59 -14.79 5.64
CA LEU A 124 15.93 -16.17 5.32
C LEU A 124 17.41 -16.34 4.99
N LEU A 125 18.00 -15.39 4.27
CA LEU A 125 19.45 -15.38 4.03
C LEU A 125 20.22 -15.35 5.36
N PHE A 126 19.78 -14.52 6.31
CA PHE A 126 20.41 -14.46 7.63
C PHE A 126 20.28 -15.78 8.41
N ARG A 127 19.16 -16.49 8.26
CA ARG A 127 18.91 -17.78 8.92
C ARG A 127 19.74 -18.93 8.33
N LEU A 128 20.02 -18.89 7.03
CA LEU A 128 20.84 -19.91 6.34
C LEU A 128 22.35 -19.78 6.62
N ILE A 129 22.84 -18.59 6.99
CA ILE A 129 24.25 -18.35 7.29
C ILE A 129 24.55 -18.52 8.81
N SER A 130 23.52 -18.71 9.64
CA SER A 130 23.64 -18.85 11.09
C SER A 130 23.51 -20.30 11.61
N CYS A 131 23.68 -21.31 10.74
CA CYS A 131 23.75 -22.73 11.10
C CYS A 131 25.13 -23.32 10.84
#